data_AF-D7DWK7-F1
#
_entry.id   AF-D7DWK7-F1
#
_cell.length_a   1.000
_cell.length_b   1.000
_cell.length_c   1.000
_cell.angle_alpha   90.00
_cell.angle_beta   90.00
_cell.angle_gamma   90.00
#
_symmetry.space_group_name_H-M   'P 1'
#
loop_
_entity.id
_entity.type
_entity.pdbx_description
1 polymer ?
#
loop_
_entity_poly.entity_id
_entity_poly.type
_entity_poly.pdbx_seq_one_letter_code
_entity_poly.pdbx_strand_id
1 'polypeptide(L)'
;MTELQSNSQDTDHTVNDTAQELLVKLRQKQGNWVEWGKAIGFLQKNGYNPQDIFEATGFEPIQQNQVIVGSQVYSALEKCGASEATRAYYGTRASDILYELRLLTQEDRAAAADLIFLHKLDIDEAREIAKAIKDFSRFSTPPQGFTEHPGDAVAYQAWKLARQNSDLQERSRLIAKGLRFVNSPTARKQIEQLLTDFTVIAQRPAPILPFFRLESDEDLPRIVPVVGELPLTPKHVRSVPIITEVEPFRIVKFAGEQAWVALPGWQVLQSAEDPVVIVASSDIFPNPTQTKIEPVIVVIDRAQRQWDPSSYFAFENSGEVDFQWFETAPENTLLGKIIIILRPKKVLDEEFTKDSWQIDE
;
A
#
# COMPACT_ATOMS: atom_id res chain seq x y z
N MET A 1 41.56 14.83 -21.23
CA MET A 1 40.73 14.60 -20.03
C MET A 1 39.89 13.40 -20.35
N THR A 2 40.29 12.24 -19.84
CA THR A 2 39.70 10.93 -20.15
C THR A 2 38.60 10.62 -19.16
N GLU A 3 37.53 10.05 -19.69
CA GLU A 3 36.23 9.83 -19.07
C GLU A 3 36.26 8.86 -17.88
N LEU A 4 35.49 9.21 -16.84
CA LEU A 4 35.08 8.31 -15.75
C LEU A 4 33.83 7.54 -16.21
N GLN A 5 34.03 6.46 -16.95
CA GLN A 5 33.02 5.42 -17.19
C GLN A 5 33.58 4.07 -16.76
N SER A 6 33.56 3.76 -15.46
CA SER A 6 33.99 2.44 -14.97
C SER A 6 33.34 1.96 -13.68
N ASN A 7 32.44 2.72 -13.06
CA ASN A 7 31.97 2.39 -11.70
C ASN A 7 30.61 1.68 -11.63
N SER A 8 29.85 1.62 -12.72
CA SER A 8 28.51 0.99 -12.74
C SER A 8 28.55 -0.49 -13.15
N GLN A 9 29.41 -0.86 -14.09
CA GLN A 9 29.52 -2.25 -14.56
C GLN A 9 30.13 -3.20 -13.51
N ASP A 10 31.05 -2.68 -12.69
CA ASP A 10 31.71 -3.47 -11.63
C ASP A 10 30.77 -3.72 -10.42
N THR A 11 29.89 -2.76 -10.10
CA THR A 11 28.84 -2.95 -9.08
C THR A 11 27.76 -3.93 -9.53
N ASP A 12 27.35 -3.91 -10.80
CA ASP A 12 26.32 -4.85 -11.28
C ASP A 12 26.85 -6.29 -11.35
N HIS A 13 28.11 -6.48 -11.72
CA HIS A 13 28.74 -7.81 -11.73
C HIS A 13 28.85 -8.40 -10.31
N THR A 14 29.31 -7.59 -9.35
CA THR A 14 29.48 -8.02 -7.95
C THR A 14 28.16 -8.32 -7.24
N VAL A 15 27.10 -7.56 -7.54
CA VAL A 15 25.74 -7.82 -7.03
C VAL A 15 25.19 -9.13 -7.58
N ASN A 16 25.42 -9.40 -8.87
CA ASN A 16 24.94 -10.63 -9.51
C ASN A 16 25.66 -11.88 -8.99
N ASP A 17 26.99 -11.82 -8.81
CA ASP A 17 27.78 -12.90 -8.20
C ASP A 17 27.30 -13.20 -6.76
N THR A 18 27.07 -12.14 -5.97
CA THR A 18 26.56 -12.26 -4.60
C THR A 18 25.14 -12.87 -4.59
N ALA A 19 24.26 -12.46 -5.50
CA ALA A 19 22.91 -13.02 -5.60
C ALA A 19 22.94 -14.52 -5.91
N GLN A 20 23.81 -14.95 -6.82
CA GLN A 20 23.95 -16.36 -7.18
C GLN A 20 24.46 -17.21 -6.01
N GLU A 21 25.44 -16.72 -5.25
CA GLU A 21 25.90 -17.38 -4.03
C GLU A 21 24.78 -17.53 -2.99
N LEU A 22 23.97 -16.48 -2.79
CA LEU A 22 22.84 -16.51 -1.85
C LEU A 22 21.78 -17.53 -2.28
N LEU A 23 21.46 -17.62 -3.58
CA LEU A 23 20.54 -18.62 -4.11
C LEU A 23 21.05 -20.05 -3.85
N VAL A 24 22.35 -20.30 -4.02
CA VAL A 24 22.96 -21.60 -3.71
C VAL A 24 22.86 -21.93 -2.22
N LYS A 25 23.18 -20.97 -1.33
CA LYS A 25 23.07 -21.16 0.13
C LYS A 25 21.63 -21.46 0.55
N LEU A 26 20.66 -20.71 0.01
CA LEU A 26 19.23 -20.93 0.27
C LEU A 26 18.77 -22.30 -0.22
N ARG A 27 19.13 -22.70 -1.45
CA ARG A 27 18.79 -24.02 -2.00
C ARG A 27 19.31 -25.17 -1.12
N GLN A 28 20.50 -25.01 -0.56
CA GLN A 28 21.12 -26.00 0.32
C GLN A 28 20.68 -25.85 1.80
N LYS A 29 19.82 -24.88 2.12
CA LYS A 29 19.41 -24.52 3.48
C LYS A 29 20.61 -24.33 4.42
N GLN A 30 21.69 -23.73 3.91
CA GLN A 30 22.86 -23.40 4.72
C GLN A 30 22.57 -22.24 5.65
N GLY A 31 23.04 -22.30 6.89
CA GLY A 31 22.81 -21.25 7.89
C GLY A 31 21.52 -21.43 8.67
N ASN A 32 21.10 -20.37 9.35
CA ASN A 32 19.84 -20.34 10.10
C ASN A 32 18.74 -19.55 9.35
N TRP A 33 17.51 -19.62 9.86
CA TRP A 33 16.37 -18.96 9.23
C TRP A 33 16.49 -17.43 9.21
N VAL A 34 17.23 -16.81 10.14
CA VAL A 34 17.48 -15.37 10.17
C VAL A 34 18.38 -14.97 8.99
N GLU A 35 19.41 -15.77 8.72
CA GLU A 35 20.29 -15.61 7.55
C GLU A 35 19.51 -15.81 6.25
N TRP A 36 18.62 -16.80 6.20
CA TRP A 36 17.73 -16.99 5.04
C TRP A 36 16.85 -15.76 4.81
N GLY A 37 16.24 -15.20 5.86
CA GLY A 37 15.44 -13.98 5.76
C GLY A 37 16.21 -12.77 5.23
N LYS A 38 17.45 -12.59 5.69
CA LYS A 38 18.35 -11.52 5.20
C LYS A 38 18.73 -11.75 3.73
N ALA A 39 19.05 -12.98 3.35
CA ALA A 39 19.40 -13.35 1.98
C ALA A 39 18.24 -13.13 1.01
N ILE A 40 17.04 -13.60 1.36
CA ILE A 40 15.84 -13.42 0.53
C ILE A 40 15.48 -11.94 0.44
N GLY A 41 15.56 -11.18 1.54
CA GLY A 41 15.34 -9.74 1.53
C GLY A 41 16.32 -8.98 0.63
N PHE A 42 17.59 -9.42 0.58
CA PHE A 42 18.57 -8.89 -0.37
C PHE A 42 18.18 -9.20 -1.82
N LEU A 43 17.81 -10.44 -2.13
CA LEU A 43 17.40 -10.84 -3.49
C LEU A 43 16.20 -10.03 -3.97
N GLN A 44 15.15 -9.88 -3.15
CA GLN A 44 13.97 -9.09 -3.51
C GLN A 44 14.29 -7.61 -3.74
N LYS A 45 15.19 -7.03 -2.93
CA LYS A 45 15.65 -5.64 -3.13
C LYS A 45 16.42 -5.47 -4.45
N ASN A 46 17.02 -6.52 -4.96
CA ASN A 46 17.79 -6.53 -6.20
C ASN A 46 17.02 -7.14 -7.39
N GLY A 47 15.68 -7.09 -7.36
CA GLY A 47 14.84 -7.34 -8.53
C GLY A 47 14.34 -8.77 -8.71
N TYR A 48 14.67 -9.70 -7.80
CA TYR A 48 14.11 -11.06 -7.84
C TYR A 48 12.69 -11.05 -7.27
N ASN A 49 11.71 -11.52 -8.04
CA ASN A 49 10.35 -11.67 -7.52
C ASN A 49 10.25 -12.96 -6.67
N PRO A 50 9.20 -13.10 -5.83
CA PRO A 50 9.06 -14.29 -4.97
C PRO A 50 8.98 -15.62 -5.73
N GLN A 51 8.46 -15.63 -6.96
CA GLN A 51 8.37 -16.82 -7.81
C GLN A 51 9.76 -17.23 -8.31
N ASP A 52 10.60 -16.29 -8.74
CA ASP A 52 11.98 -16.56 -9.16
C ASP A 52 12.79 -17.23 -8.04
N ILE A 53 12.65 -16.71 -6.81
CA ILE A 53 13.33 -17.25 -5.64
C ILE A 53 12.82 -18.65 -5.30
N PHE A 54 11.51 -18.89 -5.42
CA PHE A 54 10.93 -20.21 -5.20
C PHE A 54 11.47 -21.23 -6.21
N GLU A 55 11.49 -20.90 -7.50
CA GLU A 55 12.01 -21.79 -8.54
C GLU A 55 13.49 -22.10 -8.33
N ALA A 56 14.27 -21.13 -7.89
CA ALA A 56 15.70 -21.30 -7.66
C ALA A 56 16.04 -22.05 -6.35
N THR A 57 15.20 -21.99 -5.31
CA THR A 57 15.59 -22.41 -3.94
C THR A 57 14.62 -23.37 -3.25
N GLY A 58 13.36 -23.43 -3.70
CA GLY A 58 12.27 -24.16 -3.05
C GLY A 58 11.62 -23.45 -1.87
N PHE A 59 12.00 -22.20 -1.55
CA PHE A 59 11.31 -21.41 -0.53
C PHE A 59 9.99 -20.84 -1.06
N GLU A 60 8.87 -21.29 -0.52
CA GLU A 60 7.56 -20.80 -0.92
C GLU A 60 7.39 -19.30 -0.60
N PRO A 61 6.64 -18.52 -1.40
CA PRO A 61 6.43 -17.08 -1.15
C PRO A 61 5.92 -16.76 0.27
N ILE A 62 5.07 -17.61 0.84
CA ILE A 62 4.57 -17.47 2.22
C ILE A 62 5.73 -17.60 3.23
N GLN A 63 6.59 -18.60 3.04
CA GLN A 63 7.77 -18.83 3.89
C GLN A 63 8.79 -17.70 3.74
N GLN A 64 9.01 -17.21 2.51
CA GLN A 64 9.88 -16.06 2.23
C GLN A 64 9.44 -14.85 3.04
N ASN A 65 8.17 -14.46 2.96
CA ASN A 65 7.62 -13.34 3.72
C ASN A 65 7.79 -13.55 5.24
N GLN A 66 7.52 -14.76 5.73
CA GLN A 66 7.69 -15.09 7.16
C GLN A 66 9.13 -14.89 7.63
N VAL A 67 10.12 -15.44 6.94
CA VAL A 67 11.53 -15.36 7.37
C VAL A 67 12.12 -13.98 7.18
N ILE A 68 11.73 -13.23 6.14
CA ILE A 68 12.14 -11.83 5.95
C ILE A 68 11.66 -11.00 7.15
N VAL A 69 10.35 -10.99 7.41
CA VAL A 69 9.76 -10.17 8.48
C VAL A 69 10.24 -10.65 9.85
N GLY A 70 10.30 -11.96 10.08
CA GLY A 70 10.85 -12.55 11.31
C GLY A 70 12.30 -12.12 11.55
N SER A 71 13.14 -12.05 10.51
CA SER A 71 14.55 -11.65 10.65
C SER A 71 14.68 -10.16 11.02
N GLN A 72 13.77 -9.32 10.52
CA GLN A 72 13.69 -7.91 10.90
C GLN A 72 13.26 -7.75 12.36
N VAL A 73 12.32 -8.58 12.83
CA VAL A 73 11.93 -8.62 14.24
C VAL A 73 13.11 -9.10 15.09
N TYR A 74 13.81 -10.16 14.69
CA TYR A 74 15.00 -10.65 15.38
C TYR A 74 16.10 -9.58 15.49
N SER A 75 16.34 -8.80 14.42
CA SER A 75 17.26 -7.66 14.48
C SER A 75 16.81 -6.57 15.46
N ALA A 76 15.50 -6.41 15.72
CA ALA A 76 15.01 -5.52 16.78
C ALA A 76 15.31 -6.09 18.17
N LEU A 77 15.19 -7.40 18.38
CA LEU A 77 15.58 -8.06 19.64
C LEU A 77 17.07 -7.83 19.95
N GLU A 78 17.94 -7.93 18.95
CA GLU A 78 19.38 -7.67 19.10
C GLU A 78 19.68 -6.23 19.50
N LYS A 79 18.98 -5.26 18.89
CA LYS A 79 19.19 -3.83 19.10
C LYS A 79 18.58 -3.31 20.39
N CYS A 80 17.40 -3.80 20.76
CA CYS A 80 16.62 -3.32 21.89
C CYS A 80 16.84 -4.16 23.16
N GLY A 81 17.84 -5.06 23.18
CA GLY A 81 18.34 -5.68 24.40
C GLY A 81 17.51 -6.84 24.94
N ALA A 82 16.92 -7.67 24.08
CA ALA A 82 16.30 -8.92 24.52
C ALA A 82 17.34 -9.85 25.21
N SER A 83 16.88 -10.67 26.16
CA SER A 83 17.79 -11.56 26.90
C SER A 83 18.59 -12.50 25.99
N GLU A 84 19.78 -12.90 26.43
CA GLU A 84 20.65 -13.79 25.64
C GLU A 84 19.98 -15.15 25.38
N ALA A 85 19.24 -15.68 26.35
CA ALA A 85 18.49 -16.93 26.20
C ALA A 85 17.41 -16.82 25.11
N THR A 86 16.65 -15.72 25.10
CA THR A 86 15.64 -15.42 24.07
C THR A 86 16.27 -15.30 22.69
N ARG A 87 17.39 -14.57 22.57
CA ARG A 87 18.11 -14.42 21.29
C ARG A 87 18.66 -15.76 20.80
N ALA A 88 19.28 -16.55 21.66
CA ALA A 88 19.78 -17.87 21.30
C ALA A 88 18.67 -18.83 20.84
N TYR A 89 17.51 -18.80 21.51
CA TYR A 89 16.35 -19.60 21.13
C TYR A 89 15.83 -19.20 19.75
N TYR A 90 15.44 -17.94 19.57
CA TYR A 90 14.84 -17.48 18.32
C TYR A 90 15.85 -17.38 17.16
N GLY A 91 17.15 -17.29 17.42
CA GLY A 91 18.17 -17.28 16.37
C GLY A 91 18.24 -18.59 15.58
N THR A 92 17.69 -19.68 16.13
CA THR A 92 17.73 -21.01 15.48
C THR A 92 16.36 -21.53 15.04
N ARG A 93 15.27 -21.05 15.65
CA ARG A 93 13.91 -21.56 15.40
C ARG A 93 12.83 -20.51 15.65
N ALA A 94 11.57 -20.91 15.43
CA ALA A 94 10.37 -20.14 15.77
C ALA A 94 10.26 -18.76 15.08
N SER A 95 10.53 -18.75 13.76
CA SER A 95 10.34 -17.56 12.92
C SER A 95 8.89 -17.14 12.79
N ASP A 96 7.98 -18.11 12.88
CA ASP A 96 6.53 -17.96 12.92
C ASP A 96 6.06 -17.17 14.16
N ILE A 97 6.61 -17.47 15.34
CA ILE A 97 6.33 -16.71 16.57
C ILE A 97 6.80 -15.26 16.43
N LEU A 98 8.03 -15.03 15.95
CA LEU A 98 8.54 -13.67 15.76
C LEU A 98 7.76 -12.90 14.67
N TYR A 99 7.23 -13.59 13.67
CA TYR A 99 6.39 -12.99 12.64
C TYR A 99 5.10 -12.35 13.21
N GLU A 100 4.51 -12.92 14.27
CA GLU A 100 3.34 -12.36 14.92
C GLU A 100 3.62 -11.03 15.65
N LEU A 101 4.89 -10.74 15.97
CA LEU A 101 5.32 -9.50 16.63
C LEU A 101 5.56 -8.34 15.66
N ARG A 102 5.33 -8.53 14.35
CA ARG A 102 5.66 -7.54 13.30
C ARG A 102 4.96 -6.18 13.46
N LEU A 103 3.79 -6.14 14.11
CA LEU A 103 3.00 -4.91 14.30
C LEU A 103 3.44 -4.06 15.51
N LEU A 104 4.32 -4.63 16.35
CA LEU A 104 4.88 -3.98 17.52
C LEU A 104 6.04 -3.05 17.14
N THR A 105 6.34 -2.10 18.02
CA THR A 105 7.53 -1.23 17.90
C THR A 105 8.82 -2.02 18.15
N GLN A 106 10.00 -1.45 17.87
CA GLN A 106 11.26 -2.17 18.10
C GLN A 106 11.48 -2.52 19.57
N GLU A 107 11.16 -1.60 20.48
CA GLU A 107 11.26 -1.79 21.93
C GLU A 107 10.27 -2.85 22.43
N ASP A 108 9.01 -2.76 22.00
CA ASP A 108 7.97 -3.73 22.37
C ASP A 108 8.30 -5.14 21.87
N ARG A 109 8.94 -5.29 20.70
CA ARG A 109 9.31 -6.61 20.15
C ARG A 109 10.26 -7.35 21.09
N ALA A 110 11.27 -6.68 21.64
CA ALA A 110 12.24 -7.30 22.54
C ALA A 110 11.54 -7.78 23.82
N ALA A 111 10.77 -6.91 24.46
CA ALA A 111 10.07 -7.23 25.70
C ALA A 111 8.98 -8.30 25.50
N ALA A 112 8.25 -8.27 24.38
CA ALA A 112 7.27 -9.29 24.02
C ALA A 112 7.92 -10.66 23.78
N ALA A 113 9.05 -10.69 23.06
CA ALA A 113 9.77 -11.94 22.80
C ALA A 113 10.29 -12.59 24.08
N ASP A 114 10.82 -11.81 25.02
CA ASP A 114 11.22 -12.30 26.34
C ASP A 114 10.03 -12.87 27.12
N LEU A 115 8.88 -12.18 27.11
CA LEU A 115 7.67 -12.66 27.79
C LEU A 115 7.17 -13.99 27.22
N ILE A 116 7.13 -14.11 25.89
CA ILE A 116 6.69 -15.31 25.15
C ILE A 116 7.65 -16.47 25.41
N PHE A 117 8.96 -16.21 25.36
CA PHE A 117 9.98 -17.22 25.66
C PHE A 117 9.88 -17.71 27.10
N LEU A 118 9.75 -16.80 28.07
CA LEU A 118 9.63 -17.11 29.49
C LEU A 118 8.44 -18.05 29.78
N HIS A 119 7.30 -17.79 29.13
CA HIS A 119 6.08 -18.56 29.34
C HIS A 119 5.91 -19.73 28.37
N LYS A 120 6.87 -19.94 27.46
CA LYS A 120 6.89 -21.00 26.44
C LYS A 120 5.60 -21.03 25.61
N LEU A 121 5.19 -19.87 25.13
CA LEU A 121 3.94 -19.71 24.39
C LEU A 121 4.07 -20.19 22.94
N ASP A 122 2.98 -20.68 22.37
CA ASP A 122 2.89 -21.03 20.96
C ASP A 122 2.56 -19.82 20.05
N ILE A 123 2.36 -20.07 18.76
CA ILE A 123 2.08 -19.04 17.76
C ILE A 123 0.75 -18.32 17.99
N ASP A 124 -0.30 -19.05 18.40
CA ASP A 124 -1.62 -18.47 18.59
C ASP A 124 -1.64 -17.61 19.86
N GLU A 125 -1.00 -18.09 20.93
CA GLU A 125 -0.77 -17.31 22.14
C GLU A 125 0.10 -16.08 21.83
N ALA A 126 1.18 -16.20 21.05
CA ALA A 126 2.03 -15.06 20.67
C ALA A 126 1.26 -13.97 19.92
N ARG A 127 0.35 -14.35 19.01
CA ARG A 127 -0.53 -13.40 18.32
C ARG A 127 -1.45 -12.66 19.28
N GLU A 128 -2.02 -13.35 20.27
CA GLU A 128 -2.84 -12.72 21.30
C GLU A 128 -2.04 -11.72 22.15
N ILE A 129 -0.82 -12.10 22.56
CA ILE A 129 0.08 -11.22 23.32
C ILE A 129 0.43 -9.96 22.51
N ALA A 130 0.80 -10.13 21.23
CA ALA A 130 1.10 -9.00 20.36
C ALA A 130 -0.09 -8.04 20.22
N LYS A 131 -1.30 -8.58 20.09
CA LYS A 131 -2.53 -7.76 20.07
C LYS A 131 -2.74 -7.02 21.38
N ALA A 132 -2.57 -7.69 22.53
CA ALA A 132 -2.74 -7.08 23.85
C ALA A 132 -1.78 -5.89 24.06
N ILE A 133 -0.50 -6.08 23.72
CA ILE A 133 0.53 -5.03 23.81
C ILE A 133 0.18 -3.88 22.85
N LYS A 134 -0.17 -4.18 21.59
CA LYS A 134 -0.51 -3.17 20.60
C LYS A 134 -1.75 -2.35 20.96
N ASP A 135 -2.75 -2.97 21.58
CA ASP A 135 -3.95 -2.27 22.02
C ASP A 135 -3.65 -1.41 23.26
N PHE A 136 -2.79 -1.90 24.16
CA PHE A 136 -2.35 -1.15 25.34
C PHE A 136 -1.47 0.05 24.98
N SER A 137 -0.62 -0.07 23.96
CA SER A 137 0.27 1.01 23.50
C SER A 137 -0.47 2.22 22.91
N ARG A 138 -1.79 2.15 22.75
CA ARG A 138 -2.62 3.26 22.26
C ARG A 138 -2.98 4.26 23.36
N PHE A 139 -2.83 3.87 24.63
CA PHE A 139 -3.04 4.77 25.74
C PHE A 139 -1.85 5.73 25.85
N SER A 140 -2.13 7.04 25.87
CA SER A 140 -1.09 8.05 26.15
C SER A 140 -0.60 7.97 27.59
N THR A 141 -1.45 7.51 28.51
CA THR A 141 -1.12 7.22 29.89
C THR A 141 -1.66 5.84 30.27
N PRO A 142 -0.85 4.96 30.89
CA PRO A 142 -1.31 3.64 31.29
C PRO A 142 -2.57 3.68 32.16
N PRO A 143 -3.53 2.76 31.95
CA PRO A 143 -4.68 2.60 32.84
C PRO A 143 -4.25 2.43 34.30
N GLN A 144 -5.04 2.99 35.23
CA GLN A 144 -4.69 3.02 36.65
C GLN A 144 -4.33 1.63 37.19
N GLY A 145 -3.15 1.53 37.81
CA GLY A 145 -2.63 0.31 38.41
C GLY A 145 -1.85 -0.60 37.46
N PHE A 146 -1.83 -0.33 36.16
CA PHE A 146 -1.06 -1.07 35.16
C PHE A 146 0.13 -0.25 34.68
N THR A 147 1.25 -0.92 34.39
CA THR A 147 2.47 -0.31 33.83
C THR A 147 2.58 -0.61 32.33
N GLU A 148 3.55 0.01 31.66
CA GLU A 148 3.86 -0.23 30.24
C GLU A 148 4.54 -1.59 29.97
N HIS A 149 4.81 -2.38 31.02
CA HIS A 149 5.40 -3.70 30.85
C HIS A 149 4.45 -4.62 30.05
N PRO A 150 4.93 -5.43 29.09
CA PRO A 150 4.08 -6.27 28.24
C PRO A 150 3.22 -7.26 29.04
N GLY A 151 3.75 -7.78 30.16
CA GLY A 151 2.98 -8.61 31.09
C GLY A 151 1.77 -7.89 31.71
N ASP A 152 1.91 -6.59 32.02
CA ASP A 152 0.81 -5.77 32.53
C ASP A 152 -0.19 -5.41 31.43
N ALA A 153 0.26 -5.23 30.18
CA ALA A 153 -0.64 -5.04 29.04
C ALA A 153 -1.54 -6.25 28.80
N VAL A 154 -0.98 -7.46 28.87
CA VAL A 154 -1.72 -8.73 28.77
C VAL A 154 -2.66 -8.91 29.96
N ALA A 155 -2.18 -8.62 31.17
CA ALA A 155 -2.98 -8.62 32.39
C ALA A 155 -4.16 -7.64 32.31
N TYR A 156 -3.95 -6.44 31.77
CA TYR A 156 -5.01 -5.46 31.56
C TYR A 156 -6.07 -5.95 30.58
N GLN A 157 -5.66 -6.57 29.48
CA GLN A 157 -6.61 -7.18 28.53
C GLN A 157 -7.45 -8.26 29.23
N ALA A 158 -6.81 -9.17 29.98
CA ALA A 158 -7.50 -10.21 30.72
C ALA A 158 -8.45 -9.64 31.79
N TRP A 159 -8.02 -8.61 32.53
CA TRP A 159 -8.83 -7.90 33.51
C TRP A 159 -10.06 -7.23 32.87
N LYS A 160 -9.87 -6.55 31.74
CA LYS A 160 -10.95 -5.89 30.99
C LYS A 160 -11.98 -6.90 30.50
N LEU A 161 -11.52 -8.01 29.90
CA LEU A 161 -12.40 -9.08 29.42
C LEU A 161 -13.14 -9.77 30.57
N ALA A 162 -12.47 -10.01 31.71
CA ALA A 162 -13.08 -10.64 32.87
C ALA A 162 -14.24 -9.80 33.42
N ARG A 163 -14.10 -8.46 33.46
CA ARG A 163 -15.17 -7.53 33.86
C ARG A 163 -16.34 -7.46 32.89
N GLN A 164 -16.15 -7.89 31.64
CA GLN A 164 -17.20 -7.92 30.63
C GLN A 164 -17.95 -9.26 30.62
N ASN A 165 -17.37 -10.29 31.23
CA ASN A 165 -17.92 -11.63 31.19
C ASN A 165 -18.74 -11.93 32.46
N SER A 166 -19.99 -12.34 32.24
CA SER A 166 -20.90 -12.79 33.30
C SER A 166 -20.75 -14.27 33.62
N ASP A 167 -20.18 -15.07 32.70
CA ASP A 167 -19.92 -16.48 32.97
C ASP A 167 -18.74 -16.64 33.94
N LEU A 168 -18.99 -17.35 35.04
CA LEU A 168 -18.04 -17.47 36.14
C LEU A 168 -16.81 -18.29 35.73
N GLN A 169 -16.99 -19.35 34.93
CA GLN A 169 -15.89 -20.22 34.52
C GLN A 169 -14.92 -19.48 33.61
N GLU A 170 -15.45 -18.80 32.58
CA GLU A 170 -14.64 -18.00 31.66
C GLU A 170 -14.00 -16.79 32.37
N ARG A 171 -14.72 -16.15 33.30
CA ARG A 171 -14.15 -15.11 34.15
C ARG A 171 -12.98 -15.63 34.98
N SER A 172 -13.11 -16.80 35.61
CA SER A 172 -12.03 -17.43 36.37
C SER A 172 -10.82 -17.76 35.48
N ARG A 173 -11.04 -18.23 34.24
CA ARG A 173 -9.97 -18.48 33.25
C ARG A 173 -9.23 -17.19 32.91
N LEU A 174 -9.94 -16.09 32.69
CA LEU A 174 -9.36 -14.78 32.40
C LEU A 174 -8.59 -14.22 33.60
N ILE A 175 -9.10 -14.36 34.83
CA ILE A 175 -8.37 -13.98 36.05
C ILE A 175 -7.07 -14.77 36.16
N ALA A 176 -7.11 -16.09 35.98
CA ALA A 176 -5.92 -16.94 35.99
C ALA A 176 -4.90 -16.53 34.90
N LYS A 177 -5.38 -16.21 33.69
CA LYS A 177 -4.53 -15.66 32.62
C LYS A 177 -3.88 -14.34 33.04
N GLY A 178 -4.64 -13.42 33.63
CA GLY A 178 -4.11 -12.17 34.14
C GLY A 178 -3.01 -12.39 35.19
N LEU A 179 -3.26 -13.24 36.17
CA LEU A 179 -2.29 -13.56 37.23
C LEU A 179 -1.05 -14.30 36.72
N ARG A 180 -1.16 -15.08 35.63
CA ARG A 180 -0.02 -15.73 34.96
C ARG A 180 0.98 -14.71 34.40
N PHE A 181 0.49 -13.63 33.79
CA PHE A 181 1.35 -12.70 33.03
C PHE A 181 1.67 -11.39 33.75
N VAL A 182 0.92 -11.03 34.79
CA VAL A 182 1.08 -9.74 35.48
C VAL A 182 2.48 -9.56 36.07
N ASN A 183 3.04 -8.36 35.88
CA ASN A 183 4.37 -8.02 36.33
C ASN A 183 4.34 -7.10 37.57
N SER A 184 3.51 -6.05 37.56
CA SER A 184 3.49 -5.10 38.67
C SER A 184 2.60 -5.56 39.85
N PRO A 185 3.00 -5.28 41.11
CA PRO A 185 2.16 -5.55 42.27
C PRO A 185 0.81 -4.82 42.23
N THR A 186 0.78 -3.61 41.66
CA THR A 186 -0.44 -2.81 41.51
C THR A 186 -1.42 -3.45 40.53
N ALA A 187 -0.94 -3.97 39.40
CA ALA A 187 -1.79 -4.66 38.42
C ALA A 187 -2.28 -5.99 38.99
N ARG A 188 -1.44 -6.70 39.75
CA ARG A 188 -1.84 -7.94 40.41
C ARG A 188 -3.03 -7.71 41.34
N LYS A 189 -2.98 -6.66 42.16
CA LYS A 189 -4.08 -6.28 43.05
C LYS A 189 -5.38 -5.96 42.29
N GLN A 190 -5.30 -5.30 41.13
CA GLN A 190 -6.47 -5.03 40.27
C GLN A 190 -7.13 -6.32 39.76
N ILE A 191 -6.32 -7.33 39.44
CA ILE A 191 -6.83 -8.64 38.99
C ILE A 191 -7.42 -9.43 40.16
N GLU A 192 -6.77 -9.45 41.33
CA GLU A 192 -7.26 -10.15 42.52
C GLU A 192 -8.61 -9.61 43.00
N GLN A 193 -8.86 -8.31 42.85
CA GLN A 193 -10.16 -7.69 43.19
C GLN A 193 -11.34 -8.30 42.42
N LEU A 194 -11.10 -8.86 41.22
CA LEU A 194 -12.14 -9.51 40.41
C LEU A 194 -12.65 -10.83 41.01
N LEU A 195 -11.96 -11.39 42.01
CA LEU A 195 -12.42 -12.57 42.77
C LEU A 195 -13.56 -12.22 43.73
N THR A 196 -13.66 -10.95 44.14
CA THR A 196 -14.67 -10.46 45.07
C THR A 196 -15.71 -9.56 44.40
N ASP A 197 -15.30 -8.82 43.38
CA ASP A 197 -16.19 -7.97 42.58
C ASP A 197 -16.75 -8.78 41.41
N PHE A 198 -18.07 -8.98 41.36
CA PHE A 198 -18.78 -9.68 40.29
C PHE A 198 -19.56 -8.74 39.36
N THR A 199 -19.29 -7.43 39.41
CA THR A 199 -19.92 -6.47 38.51
C THR A 199 -19.52 -6.76 37.05
N VAL A 200 -20.50 -6.66 36.15
CA VAL A 200 -20.34 -6.85 34.71
C VAL A 200 -20.48 -5.51 34.01
N ILE A 201 -19.47 -5.13 33.23
CA ILE A 201 -19.44 -3.89 32.44
C ILE A 201 -19.56 -4.26 30.97
N ALA A 202 -20.70 -3.97 30.36
CA ALA A 202 -20.93 -4.26 28.95
C ALA A 202 -19.96 -3.47 28.05
N GLN A 203 -19.33 -4.16 27.08
CA GLN A 203 -18.55 -3.51 26.05
C GLN A 203 -19.45 -3.14 24.87
N ARG A 204 -19.32 -1.92 24.35
CA ARG A 204 -19.87 -1.60 23.03
C ARG A 204 -18.97 -2.23 21.95
N PRO A 205 -19.52 -2.96 20.97
CA PRO A 205 -18.73 -3.52 19.89
C PRO A 205 -18.03 -2.39 19.12
N ALA A 206 -16.89 -2.71 18.50
CA ALA A 206 -16.23 -1.76 17.61
C ALA A 206 -17.18 -1.40 16.46
N PRO A 207 -17.23 -0.13 16.03
CA PRO A 207 -17.99 0.25 14.84
C PRO A 207 -17.51 -0.53 13.60
N ILE A 208 -18.43 -0.76 12.67
CA ILE A 208 -18.10 -1.37 11.37
C ILE A 208 -17.24 -0.38 10.59
N LEU A 209 -16.10 -0.84 10.08
CA LEU A 209 -15.22 -0.02 9.23
C LEU A 209 -15.85 0.14 7.84
N PRO A 210 -15.79 1.34 7.22
CA PRO A 210 -16.43 1.62 5.93
C PRO A 210 -15.58 1.08 4.78
N PHE A 211 -15.56 -0.25 4.61
CA PHE A 211 -14.91 -0.88 3.47
C PHE A 211 -15.76 -0.73 2.21
N PHE A 212 -15.12 -0.28 1.12
CA PHE A 212 -15.70 -0.23 -0.22
C PHE A 212 -14.92 -1.16 -1.15
N ARG A 213 -15.60 -1.72 -2.14
CA ARG A 213 -15.00 -2.52 -3.22
C ARG A 213 -15.51 -1.98 -4.55
N LEU A 214 -14.60 -1.70 -5.47
CA LEU A 214 -14.92 -1.41 -6.86
C LEU A 214 -15.11 -2.74 -7.57
N GLU A 215 -16.23 -2.93 -8.25
CA GLU A 215 -16.62 -4.20 -8.85
C GLU A 215 -16.38 -4.23 -10.37
N SER A 216 -16.26 -3.06 -11.02
CA SER A 216 -16.05 -2.96 -12.47
C SER A 216 -14.91 -2.00 -12.85
N ASP A 217 -14.31 -2.23 -14.02
CA ASP A 217 -13.31 -1.32 -14.60
C ASP A 217 -13.90 0.04 -15.00
N GLU A 218 -15.22 0.13 -15.20
CA GLU A 218 -15.90 1.41 -15.46
C GLU A 218 -15.92 2.30 -14.22
N ASP A 219 -15.94 1.69 -13.03
CA ASP A 219 -15.83 2.37 -11.74
C ASP A 219 -14.40 2.84 -11.43
N LEU A 220 -13.41 2.35 -12.18
CA LEU A 220 -12.00 2.73 -12.04
C LEU A 220 -11.68 3.93 -12.95
N PRO A 221 -11.59 5.16 -12.40
CA PRO A 221 -11.17 6.30 -13.18
C PRO A 221 -9.70 6.14 -13.61
N ARG A 222 -9.35 6.71 -14.76
CA ARG A 222 -7.96 6.81 -15.21
C ARG A 222 -7.47 8.24 -15.01
N ILE A 223 -6.32 8.38 -14.35
CA ILE A 223 -5.63 9.67 -14.22
C ILE A 223 -4.82 9.93 -15.49
N VAL A 224 -4.96 11.14 -16.05
CA VAL A 224 -4.37 11.54 -17.33
C VAL A 224 -3.64 12.88 -17.14
N PRO A 225 -2.45 13.08 -17.70
CA PRO A 225 -1.69 14.31 -17.53
C PRO A 225 -2.25 15.38 -18.46
N VAL A 226 -2.37 16.59 -17.95
CA VAL A 226 -2.79 17.76 -18.71
C VAL A 226 -1.55 18.50 -19.20
N VAL A 227 -1.40 18.62 -20.52
CA VAL A 227 -0.30 19.35 -21.16
C VAL A 227 -0.43 20.85 -20.88
N GLY A 228 -1.66 21.38 -20.98
CA GLY A 228 -1.97 22.79 -20.82
C GLY A 228 -3.19 23.19 -21.66
N GLU A 229 -3.38 24.50 -21.80
CA GLU A 229 -4.41 25.10 -22.64
C GLU A 229 -3.81 25.66 -23.93
N LEU A 230 -4.51 25.51 -25.06
CA LEU A 230 -4.08 26.12 -26.32
C LEU A 230 -4.00 27.66 -26.23
N PRO A 231 -3.05 28.32 -26.93
CA PRO A 231 -2.10 27.75 -27.89
C PRO A 231 -0.91 27.05 -27.21
N LEU A 232 -0.49 25.91 -27.77
CA LEU A 232 0.65 25.10 -27.30
C LEU A 232 1.63 24.84 -28.44
N THR A 233 2.88 24.51 -28.09
CA THR A 233 3.88 24.03 -29.05
C THR A 233 3.99 22.51 -29.00
N PRO A 234 4.44 21.84 -30.07
CA PRO A 234 4.73 20.41 -30.05
C PRO A 234 5.71 20.00 -28.95
N LYS A 235 6.58 20.92 -28.52
CA LYS A 235 7.53 20.70 -27.42
C LYS A 235 6.80 20.48 -26.08
N HIS A 236 5.73 21.21 -25.81
CA HIS A 236 4.92 21.01 -24.60
C HIS A 236 4.30 19.61 -24.57
N VAL A 237 3.76 19.15 -25.70
CA VAL A 237 3.16 17.81 -25.82
C VAL A 237 4.21 16.70 -25.63
N ARG A 238 5.43 16.90 -26.15
CA ARG A 238 6.53 15.94 -26.03
C ARG A 238 7.22 15.96 -24.66
N SER A 239 7.13 17.06 -23.90
CA SER A 239 7.79 17.17 -22.60
C SER A 239 7.06 16.44 -21.47
N VAL A 240 5.76 16.16 -21.64
CA VAL A 240 5.01 15.35 -20.68
C VAL A 240 5.53 13.91 -20.74
N PRO A 241 6.03 13.30 -19.66
CA PRO A 241 6.52 11.93 -19.73
C PRO A 241 5.38 10.92 -19.85
N ILE A 242 5.72 9.71 -20.27
CA ILE A 242 4.82 8.56 -20.19
C ILE A 242 4.60 8.23 -18.72
N ILE A 243 3.36 7.92 -18.36
CA ILE A 243 2.98 7.56 -16.98
C ILE A 243 3.09 6.07 -16.79
N THR A 244 3.63 5.67 -15.63
CA THR A 244 3.61 4.29 -15.17
C THR A 244 2.73 4.20 -13.94
N GLU A 245 1.69 3.37 -14.03
CA GLU A 245 0.77 3.10 -12.92
C GLU A 245 1.37 2.02 -12.00
N VAL A 246 1.37 2.29 -10.69
CA VAL A 246 1.88 1.35 -9.68
C VAL A 246 0.71 0.57 -9.07
N GLU A 247 0.64 -0.71 -9.42
CA GLU A 247 -0.33 -1.67 -8.89
C GLU A 247 -0.19 -1.89 -7.37
N PRO A 248 -1.26 -2.34 -6.65
CA PRO A 248 -2.58 -2.74 -7.15
C PRO A 248 -3.62 -1.60 -7.23
N PHE A 249 -3.22 -0.38 -6.89
CA PHE A 249 -4.12 0.78 -6.80
C PHE A 249 -3.88 1.81 -7.90
N ARG A 250 -3.15 1.43 -8.95
CA ARG A 250 -2.78 2.29 -10.09
C ARG A 250 -2.26 3.67 -9.67
N ILE A 251 -1.38 3.68 -8.67
CA ILE A 251 -0.82 4.92 -8.11
C ILE A 251 0.14 5.52 -9.12
N VAL A 252 -0.02 6.81 -9.42
CA VAL A 252 0.94 7.57 -10.23
C VAL A 252 1.83 8.39 -9.32
N LYS A 253 3.15 8.19 -9.43
CA LYS A 253 4.16 9.00 -8.76
C LYS A 253 4.85 9.88 -9.79
N PHE A 254 4.99 11.16 -9.47
CA PHE A 254 5.61 12.14 -10.35
C PHE A 254 6.49 13.08 -9.56
N ALA A 255 7.58 13.56 -10.18
CA ALA A 255 8.47 14.56 -9.61
C ALA A 255 8.59 15.73 -10.60
N GLY A 256 8.25 16.94 -10.15
CA GLY A 256 8.22 18.15 -10.96
C GLY A 256 6.83 18.80 -10.99
N GLU A 257 6.64 19.74 -11.91
CA GLU A 257 5.36 20.41 -12.14
C GLU A 257 4.55 19.64 -13.19
N GLN A 258 3.32 19.25 -12.85
CA GLN A 258 2.40 18.57 -13.76
C GLN A 258 0.95 18.78 -13.31
N ALA A 259 0.08 19.10 -14.25
CA ALA A 259 -1.38 19.14 -14.03
C ALA A 259 -1.99 17.77 -14.39
N TRP A 260 -3.09 17.41 -13.72
CA TRP A 260 -3.72 16.09 -13.82
C TRP A 260 -5.24 16.22 -13.86
N VAL A 261 -5.89 15.28 -14.55
CA VAL A 261 -7.34 15.11 -14.52
C VAL A 261 -7.67 13.62 -14.35
N ALA A 262 -8.67 13.33 -13.51
CA ALA A 262 -9.23 11.99 -13.40
C ALA A 262 -10.46 11.91 -14.31
N LEU A 263 -10.42 11.02 -15.29
CA LEU A 263 -11.52 10.78 -16.23
C LEU A 263 -12.17 9.42 -15.94
N PRO A 264 -13.47 9.26 -16.27
CA PRO A 264 -14.14 7.96 -16.16
C PRO A 264 -13.40 6.85 -16.89
N GLY A 265 -13.59 5.60 -16.45
CA GLY A 265 -12.96 4.41 -17.02
C GLY A 265 -13.49 3.98 -18.38
N TRP A 266 -13.79 4.93 -19.28
CA TRP A 266 -14.27 4.61 -20.63
C TRP A 266 -13.30 3.71 -21.37
N GLN A 267 -13.82 2.69 -22.07
CA GLN A 267 -13.01 1.68 -22.74
C GLN A 267 -11.96 2.27 -23.70
N VAL A 268 -12.31 3.34 -24.43
CA VAL A 268 -11.38 4.04 -25.32
C VAL A 268 -10.21 4.66 -24.56
N LEU A 269 -10.45 5.17 -23.35
CA LEU A 269 -9.40 5.72 -22.50
C LEU A 269 -8.57 4.62 -21.86
N GLN A 270 -9.17 3.51 -21.39
CA GLN A 270 -8.42 2.39 -20.82
C GLN A 270 -7.51 1.72 -21.86
N SER A 271 -7.93 1.69 -23.13
CA SER A 271 -7.15 1.10 -24.23
C SER A 271 -6.01 2.00 -24.74
N ALA A 272 -5.96 3.27 -24.33
CA ALA A 272 -4.93 4.20 -24.77
C ALA A 272 -3.58 3.88 -24.13
N GLU A 273 -2.51 3.83 -24.91
CA GLU A 273 -1.18 3.49 -24.39
C GLU A 273 -0.54 4.71 -23.70
N ASP A 274 -0.61 5.88 -24.34
CA ASP A 274 0.00 7.12 -23.85
C ASP A 274 -0.96 8.31 -23.99
N PRO A 275 -2.07 8.33 -23.22
CA PRO A 275 -3.06 9.40 -23.28
C PRO A 275 -2.54 10.68 -22.61
N VAL A 276 -2.78 11.83 -23.25
CA VAL A 276 -2.58 13.16 -22.67
C VAL A 276 -3.78 14.07 -22.96
N VAL A 277 -3.99 15.06 -22.09
CA VAL A 277 -5.08 16.03 -22.19
C VAL A 277 -4.58 17.40 -22.64
N ILE A 278 -5.29 18.01 -23.58
CA ILE A 278 -5.15 19.41 -23.98
C ILE A 278 -6.48 20.11 -23.72
N VAL A 279 -6.43 21.27 -23.06
CA VAL A 279 -7.61 22.13 -22.89
C VAL A 279 -7.70 23.06 -24.11
N ALA A 280 -8.89 23.16 -24.69
CA ALA A 280 -9.11 23.99 -25.86
C ALA A 280 -10.54 24.53 -25.90
N SER A 281 -10.85 25.37 -26.87
CA SER A 281 -12.21 25.87 -27.10
C SER A 281 -12.96 24.99 -28.10
N SER A 282 -14.26 24.77 -27.91
CA SER A 282 -15.03 23.87 -28.77
C SER A 282 -15.18 24.32 -30.22
N ASP A 283 -14.97 25.60 -30.54
CA ASP A 283 -15.06 26.17 -31.89
C ASP A 283 -13.88 25.80 -32.80
N ILE A 284 -12.82 25.21 -32.25
CA ILE A 284 -11.72 24.65 -33.06
C ILE A 284 -12.17 23.43 -33.88
N PHE A 285 -13.26 22.77 -33.49
CA PHE A 285 -13.79 21.59 -34.17
C PHE A 285 -14.99 21.95 -35.06
N PRO A 286 -15.09 21.38 -36.28
CA PRO A 286 -16.26 21.55 -37.12
C PRO A 286 -17.48 20.89 -36.46
N ASN A 287 -18.41 21.70 -35.95
CA ASN A 287 -19.67 21.20 -35.45
C ASN A 287 -20.86 22.08 -35.86
N PRO A 288 -21.65 21.68 -36.88
CA PRO A 288 -22.74 22.50 -37.42
C PRO A 288 -23.91 22.68 -36.43
N THR A 289 -23.99 21.88 -35.36
CA THR A 289 -25.02 22.00 -34.32
C THR A 289 -24.55 22.75 -33.08
N GLN A 290 -23.33 23.30 -33.11
CA GLN A 290 -22.77 24.03 -31.99
C GLN A 290 -23.41 25.41 -31.83
N THR A 291 -24.22 25.55 -30.78
CA THR A 291 -24.92 26.80 -30.46
C THR A 291 -24.15 27.68 -29.47
N LYS A 292 -23.20 27.10 -28.72
CA LYS A 292 -22.41 27.79 -27.69
C LYS A 292 -20.94 27.35 -27.75
N ILE A 293 -20.05 28.34 -27.68
CA ILE A 293 -18.61 28.13 -27.52
C ILE A 293 -18.32 27.96 -26.02
N GLU A 294 -17.67 26.87 -25.68
CA GLU A 294 -17.28 26.51 -24.31
C GLU A 294 -15.93 25.78 -24.30
N PRO A 295 -15.19 25.83 -23.17
CA PRO A 295 -13.96 25.06 -23.03
C PRO A 295 -14.24 23.56 -23.11
N VAL A 296 -13.33 22.81 -23.72
CA VAL A 296 -13.37 21.36 -23.83
C VAL A 296 -12.02 20.78 -23.42
N ILE A 297 -12.07 19.56 -22.89
CA ILE A 297 -10.89 18.71 -22.73
C ILE A 297 -10.81 17.79 -23.95
N VAL A 298 -9.67 17.83 -24.63
CA VAL A 298 -9.34 16.95 -25.76
C VAL A 298 -8.31 15.94 -25.26
N VAL A 299 -8.66 14.66 -25.29
CA VAL A 299 -7.71 13.58 -24.99
C VAL A 299 -7.13 13.07 -26.31
N ILE A 300 -5.81 13.02 -26.39
CA ILE A 300 -5.09 12.39 -27.50
C ILE A 300 -4.29 11.19 -27.01
N ASP A 301 -4.22 10.13 -27.80
CA ASP A 301 -3.27 9.04 -27.59
C ASP A 301 -2.01 9.31 -28.43
N ARG A 302 -0.89 9.60 -27.74
CA ARG A 302 0.39 9.90 -28.39
C ARG A 302 1.04 8.66 -29.02
N ALA A 303 0.61 7.44 -28.67
CA ALA A 303 1.09 6.23 -29.33
C ALA A 303 0.45 6.03 -30.71
N GLN A 304 -0.70 6.65 -30.97
CA GLN A 304 -1.45 6.52 -32.22
C GLN A 304 -1.16 7.69 -33.17
N ARG A 305 -0.13 7.55 -34.00
CA ARG A 305 0.30 8.57 -34.99
C ARG A 305 0.19 8.13 -36.44
N GLN A 306 -0.34 6.94 -36.69
CA GLN A 306 -0.62 6.48 -38.04
C GLN A 306 -1.88 7.18 -38.55
N TRP A 307 -1.78 7.83 -39.71
CA TRP A 307 -2.93 8.49 -40.33
C TRP A 307 -4.05 7.51 -40.64
N ASP A 308 -5.29 7.92 -40.33
CA ASP A 308 -6.51 7.26 -40.78
C ASP A 308 -7.55 8.30 -41.24
N PRO A 309 -8.29 8.05 -42.34
CA PRO A 309 -9.23 9.01 -42.91
C PRO A 309 -10.55 9.09 -42.12
N SER A 310 -10.62 8.50 -40.92
CA SER A 310 -11.84 8.47 -40.09
C SER A 310 -11.67 9.17 -38.75
N SER A 311 -10.52 9.79 -38.49
CA SER A 311 -10.18 10.34 -37.18
C SER A 311 -9.57 11.72 -37.25
N TYR A 312 -9.75 12.48 -36.18
CA TYR A 312 -9.04 13.73 -35.96
C TYR A 312 -7.71 13.47 -35.27
N PHE A 313 -6.72 14.30 -35.58
CA PHE A 313 -5.38 14.22 -35.01
C PHE A 313 -4.96 15.57 -34.46
N ALA A 314 -4.17 15.54 -33.39
CA ALA A 314 -3.28 16.65 -33.04
C ALA A 314 -2.07 16.60 -33.97
N PHE A 315 -1.69 17.72 -34.56
CA PHE A 315 -0.56 17.81 -35.47
C PHE A 315 0.22 19.11 -35.27
N GLU A 316 1.44 19.12 -35.80
CA GLU A 316 2.27 20.32 -35.84
C GLU A 316 1.88 21.21 -37.03
N ASN A 317 1.39 22.41 -36.71
CA ASN A 317 1.06 23.45 -37.67
C ASN A 317 1.91 24.69 -37.41
N SER A 318 2.91 24.94 -38.24
CA SER A 318 3.76 26.14 -38.17
C SER A 318 4.37 26.43 -36.78
N GLY A 319 4.71 25.38 -36.02
CA GLY A 319 5.28 25.47 -34.67
C GLY A 319 4.27 25.44 -33.52
N GLU A 320 2.97 25.42 -33.83
CA GLU A 320 1.88 25.28 -32.87
C GLU A 320 1.19 23.91 -32.98
N VAL A 321 0.45 23.55 -31.94
CA VAL A 321 -0.42 22.37 -31.91
C VAL A 321 -1.79 22.78 -32.44
N ASP A 322 -2.26 22.04 -33.44
CA ASP A 322 -3.57 22.24 -34.04
C ASP A 322 -4.30 20.89 -34.18
N PHE A 323 -5.60 20.93 -34.42
CA PHE A 323 -6.45 19.74 -34.54
C PHE A 323 -7.18 19.71 -35.87
N GLN A 324 -7.02 18.63 -36.63
CA GLN A 324 -7.71 18.48 -37.90
C GLN A 324 -7.92 17.01 -38.28
N TRP A 325 -8.93 16.78 -39.10
CA TRP A 325 -9.11 15.58 -39.88
C TRP A 325 -8.51 15.78 -41.28
N PHE A 326 -7.87 14.74 -41.82
CA PHE A 326 -7.23 14.79 -43.13
C PHE A 326 -7.82 13.73 -44.06
N GLU A 327 -8.34 14.16 -45.21
CA GLU A 327 -8.87 13.28 -46.26
C GLU A 327 -7.77 12.40 -46.89
N THR A 328 -6.54 12.90 -46.93
CA THR A 328 -5.35 12.19 -47.44
C THR A 328 -4.23 12.25 -46.42
N ALA A 329 -3.24 11.36 -46.52
CA ALA A 329 -2.11 11.34 -45.59
C ALA A 329 -1.38 12.70 -45.58
N PRO A 330 -1.32 13.41 -44.43
CA PRO A 330 -0.73 14.73 -44.37
C PRO A 330 0.80 14.68 -44.39
N GLU A 331 1.44 15.75 -44.86
CA GLU A 331 2.89 15.94 -44.71
C GLU A 331 3.26 16.43 -43.29
N ASN A 332 2.29 17.01 -42.57
CA ASN A 332 2.46 17.45 -41.20
C ASN A 332 2.78 16.31 -40.24
N THR A 333 3.58 16.60 -39.21
CA THR A 333 3.88 15.61 -38.16
C THR A 333 2.67 15.44 -37.24
N LEU A 334 2.11 14.24 -37.21
CA LEU A 334 1.05 13.86 -36.27
C LEU A 334 1.63 13.65 -34.87
N LEU A 335 1.02 14.28 -33.87
CA LEU A 335 1.43 14.21 -32.47
C LEU A 335 0.64 13.14 -31.69
N GLY A 336 -0.58 12.84 -32.11
CA GLY A 336 -1.44 11.81 -31.55
C GLY A 336 -2.85 11.88 -32.10
N LYS A 337 -3.60 10.78 -31.99
CA LYS A 337 -4.99 10.68 -32.41
C LYS A 337 -5.92 11.19 -31.32
N ILE A 338 -6.93 11.99 -31.69
CA ILE A 338 -7.97 12.42 -30.75
C ILE A 338 -8.89 11.23 -30.45
N ILE A 339 -9.01 10.89 -29.18
CA ILE A 339 -9.84 9.76 -28.72
C ILE A 339 -11.09 10.22 -27.95
N ILE A 340 -11.05 11.37 -27.28
CA ILE A 340 -12.17 11.93 -26.52
C ILE A 340 -12.18 13.45 -26.66
N ILE A 341 -13.37 14.03 -26.81
CA ILE A 341 -13.63 15.46 -26.61
C ILE A 341 -14.74 15.56 -25.55
N LEU A 342 -14.41 16.12 -24.39
CA LEU A 342 -15.30 16.24 -23.25
C LEU A 342 -15.64 17.70 -22.98
N ARG A 343 -16.94 18.01 -23.02
CA ARG A 343 -17.49 19.29 -22.57
C ARG A 343 -17.63 19.29 -21.05
N PRO A 344 -17.67 20.48 -20.40
CA PRO A 344 -17.88 20.57 -18.96
C PRO A 344 -19.22 19.93 -18.59
N LYS A 345 -19.31 19.37 -17.38
CA LYS A 345 -20.56 18.79 -16.88
C LYS A 345 -21.66 19.87 -16.92
N LYS A 346 -22.80 19.56 -17.55
CA LYS A 346 -23.98 20.43 -17.49
C LYS A 346 -24.42 20.56 -16.03
N VAL A 347 -24.40 21.78 -15.53
CA VAL A 347 -25.06 22.14 -14.27
C VAL A 347 -26.47 22.58 -14.65
N LEU A 348 -27.44 21.67 -14.51
CA LEU A 348 -28.85 22.07 -14.43
C LEU A 348 -29.01 22.68 -13.03
N ASP A 349 -29.62 23.88 -12.93
CA ASP A 349 -29.74 24.72 -11.72
C ASP A 349 -29.42 24.01 -10.39
N GLU A 350 -28.39 24.48 -9.67
CA GLU A 350 -27.98 23.90 -8.38
C GLU A 350 -29.14 23.89 -7.35
N GLU A 351 -30.13 24.78 -7.50
CA GLU A 351 -31.33 24.80 -6.67
C GLU A 351 -32.32 23.67 -6.97
N PHE A 352 -32.37 23.14 -8.19
CA PHE A 352 -33.29 22.06 -8.57
C PHE A 352 -32.93 20.72 -7.90
N THR A 353 -31.66 20.53 -7.54
CA THR A 353 -31.17 19.32 -6.86
C THR A 353 -31.57 19.23 -5.39
N LYS A 354 -32.18 20.27 -4.79
CA LYS A 354 -32.63 20.25 -3.39
C LYS A 354 -34.06 19.74 -3.21
N ASP A 355 -34.90 19.80 -4.25
CA ASP A 355 -36.30 19.40 -4.19
C ASP A 355 -36.57 18.16 -5.06
N SER A 356 -36.02 17.01 -4.65
CA SER A 356 -36.21 15.71 -5.33
C SER A 356 -37.59 15.06 -5.09
N TRP A 357 -38.64 15.86 -4.92
CA TRP A 357 -40.03 15.38 -4.69
C TRP A 357 -41.06 15.94 -5.68
N GLN A 358 -40.64 16.36 -6.88
CA GLN A 358 -41.55 16.45 -8.01
C GLN A 358 -41.60 15.10 -8.74
N ILE A 359 -42.66 14.36 -8.49
CA ILE A 359 -43.07 13.24 -9.34
C ILE A 359 -43.72 13.87 -10.57
N ASP A 360 -43.23 13.55 -11.77
CA ASP A 360 -43.90 13.90 -13.02
C ASP A 360 -45.32 13.31 -13.02
N GLU A 361 -46.35 14.17 -13.11
CA GLU A 361 -47.76 13.76 -13.32
C GLU A 361 -48.05 13.40 -14.78
#